data_AF-T1ALB1-F1
#
_entry.id   AF-T1ALB1-F1
#
_cell.length_a   1.000
_cell.length_b   1.000
_cell.length_c   1.000
_cell.angle_alpha   90.00
_cell.angle_beta   90.00
_cell.angle_gamma   90.00
#
_symmetry.space_group_name_H-M   'P 1'
#
loop_
_entity.id
_entity.type
_entity.pdbx_description
1 polymer ?
#
loop_
_entity_poly.entity_id
_entity_poly.type
_entity_poly.pdbx_seq_one_letter_code
_entity_poly.pdbx_strand_id
1 'polypeptide(L)'
;MSFLSAEFGIDLGTANTVVCRRDGVVLINEPSVMLVSLGADGSRKPILVGHQARELTGRTPVGMATMRPIRDGVVTDLQSTKGFVAAVIRQVTHRPWERFRPRAICGVPAGATALERQALVEALEEGGIGHADLLPEPIAGAVGCGIDPLEPRAHMVVDVGGGTAEVTAFCFGGILSSSSCRIAGDEMTAALNQYLRQEHHLIVGELTAEDVKIRLRAAHDTTEPIVVEGRDVFSGKPRMQTLDPDEAALA
;
A
#
# COMPACT_ATOMS: atom_id res chain seq x y z
N MET A 1 -17.90 -11.46 -31.71
CA MET A 1 -17.71 -10.66 -30.49
C MET A 1 -16.62 -11.33 -29.67
N SER A 2 -15.37 -10.90 -29.84
CA SER A 2 -14.24 -11.50 -29.12
C SER A 2 -14.44 -11.26 -27.63
N PHE A 3 -14.69 -12.33 -26.86
CA PHE A 3 -14.64 -12.32 -25.41
C PHE A 3 -13.17 -12.23 -25.00
N LEU A 4 -12.57 -11.06 -25.20
CA LEU A 4 -11.21 -10.79 -24.77
C LEU A 4 -11.19 -10.95 -23.25
N SER A 5 -10.35 -11.87 -22.77
CA SER A 5 -10.01 -12.06 -21.37
C SER A 5 -9.87 -10.68 -20.70
N ALA A 6 -10.57 -10.45 -19.59
CA ALA A 6 -10.35 -9.22 -18.83
C ALA A 6 -8.86 -9.16 -18.46
N GLU A 7 -8.21 -8.07 -18.88
CA GLU A 7 -6.82 -7.77 -18.60
C GLU A 7 -6.77 -6.63 -17.60
N PHE A 8 -6.19 -6.90 -16.44
CA PHE A 8 -6.04 -5.93 -15.36
C PHE A 8 -4.59 -5.47 -15.20
N GLY A 9 -4.40 -4.19 -14.91
CA GLY A 9 -3.20 -3.70 -14.25
C GLY A 9 -3.44 -3.72 -12.75
N ILE A 10 -2.50 -4.26 -11.98
CA ILE A 10 -2.57 -4.33 -10.51
C ILE A 10 -1.32 -3.70 -9.94
N ASP A 11 -1.51 -2.72 -9.06
CA ASP A 11 -0.49 -2.26 -8.13
C ASP A 11 -0.90 -2.77 -6.75
N LEU A 12 -0.17 -3.76 -6.23
CA LEU A 12 -0.40 -4.34 -4.91
C LEU A 12 0.54 -3.68 -3.89
N GLY A 13 0.39 -2.36 -3.76
CA GLY A 13 1.25 -1.55 -2.92
C GLY A 13 1.09 -1.87 -1.43
N THR A 14 2.13 -1.51 -0.67
CA THR A 14 2.15 -1.72 0.80
C THR A 14 1.04 -0.91 1.49
N ALA A 15 0.72 0.30 1.02
CA ALA A 15 -0.28 1.18 1.63
C ALA A 15 -1.64 1.14 0.91
N ASN A 16 -1.65 1.12 -0.43
CA ASN A 16 -2.86 1.11 -1.25
C ASN A 16 -2.73 0.08 -2.37
N THR A 17 -3.87 -0.47 -2.78
CA THR A 17 -4.02 -1.37 -3.91
C THR A 17 -4.81 -0.66 -4.99
N VAL A 18 -4.26 -0.61 -6.20
CA VAL A 18 -4.93 -0.04 -7.37
C VAL A 18 -5.15 -1.14 -8.41
N VAL A 19 -6.36 -1.22 -8.93
CA VAL A 19 -6.70 -2.10 -10.05
C VAL A 19 -7.27 -1.27 -11.18
N CYS A 20 -6.69 -1.39 -12.37
CA CYS A 20 -7.16 -0.72 -13.56
C CYS A 20 -7.47 -1.72 -14.69
N ARG A 21 -8.32 -1.32 -15.62
CA ARG A 21 -8.54 -2.02 -16.88
C ARG A 21 -7.46 -1.64 -17.89
N ARG A 22 -7.32 -2.44 -18.94
CA ARG A 22 -6.46 -2.15 -20.09
C ARG A 22 -6.66 -0.75 -20.71
N ASP A 23 -7.86 -0.18 -20.65
CA ASP A 23 -8.16 1.17 -21.15
C ASP A 23 -7.76 2.29 -20.17
N GLY A 24 -7.08 1.95 -19.06
CA GLY A 24 -6.61 2.88 -18.04
C GLY A 24 -7.66 3.25 -17.00
N VAL A 25 -8.89 2.77 -17.13
CA VAL A 25 -9.95 3.06 -16.15
C VAL A 25 -9.62 2.37 -14.82
N VAL A 26 -9.42 3.17 -13.77
CA VAL A 26 -9.25 2.69 -12.39
C VAL A 26 -10.59 2.14 -11.90
N LEU A 27 -10.58 0.87 -11.51
CA LEU A 27 -11.73 0.17 -10.94
C LEU A 27 -11.73 0.21 -9.42
N ILE A 28 -10.54 0.08 -8.83
CA ILE A 28 -10.31 0.09 -7.39
C ILE A 28 -9.10 0.97 -7.10
N ASN A 29 -9.20 1.79 -6.06
CA ASN A 29 -8.10 2.45 -5.39
C ASN A 29 -8.45 2.45 -3.90
N GLU A 30 -7.97 1.44 -3.19
CA GLU A 30 -8.39 1.13 -1.82
C GLU A 30 -7.15 0.89 -0.94
N PRO A 31 -7.20 1.21 0.36
CA PRO A 31 -6.14 0.84 1.29
C PRO A 31 -5.81 -0.66 1.23
N SER A 32 -4.53 -1.01 1.25
CA SER A 32 -4.04 -2.40 1.33
C SER A 32 -4.19 -2.96 2.73
N VAL A 33 -5.43 -2.96 3.24
CA VAL A 33 -5.79 -3.37 4.60
C VAL A 33 -6.95 -4.35 4.50
N MET A 34 -6.92 -5.38 5.33
CA MET A 34 -8.00 -6.34 5.49
C MET A 34 -8.33 -6.56 6.96
N LEU A 35 -9.61 -6.80 7.24
CA LEU A 35 -10.08 -7.32 8.50
C LEU A 35 -10.19 -8.84 8.39
N VAL A 36 -9.59 -9.57 9.31
CA VAL A 36 -9.69 -11.04 9.39
C VAL A 36 -10.35 -11.49 10.68
N SER A 37 -11.14 -12.56 10.59
CA SER A 37 -11.53 -13.37 11.73
C SER A 37 -10.37 -14.28 12.11
N LEU A 38 -10.07 -14.37 13.41
CA LEU A 38 -9.05 -15.26 13.97
C LEU A 38 -9.72 -16.55 14.46
N GLY A 39 -9.42 -17.66 13.81
CA GLY A 39 -9.83 -19.00 14.23
C GLY A 39 -9.04 -19.51 15.42
N ALA A 40 -9.62 -20.43 16.19
CA ALA A 40 -8.95 -21.07 17.33
C ALA A 40 -7.73 -21.93 16.91
N ASP A 41 -7.69 -22.36 15.64
CA ASP A 41 -6.60 -23.08 14.98
C ASP A 41 -5.52 -22.15 14.40
N GLY A 42 -5.64 -20.83 14.62
CA GLY A 42 -4.75 -19.82 14.02
C GLY A 42 -5.11 -19.45 12.58
N SER A 43 -6.17 -20.02 12.01
CA SER A 43 -6.63 -19.65 10.66
C SER A 43 -7.10 -18.20 10.62
N ARG A 44 -6.91 -17.55 9.47
CA ARG A 44 -7.32 -16.17 9.22
C ARG A 44 -8.27 -16.14 8.04
N LYS A 45 -9.51 -15.71 8.27
CA LYS A 45 -10.51 -15.58 7.20
C LYS A 45 -10.79 -14.10 6.90
N PRO A 46 -10.59 -13.63 5.66
CA PRO A 46 -10.95 -12.27 5.26
C PRO A 46 -12.45 -11.99 5.49
N ILE A 47 -12.76 -10.84 6.07
CA ILE A 47 -14.13 -10.34 6.28
C ILE A 47 -14.36 -9.10 5.41
N LEU A 48 -13.47 -8.11 5.53
CA LEU A 48 -13.52 -6.83 4.81
C LEU A 48 -12.13 -6.51 4.24
N VAL A 49 -12.09 -5.71 3.19
CA VAL A 49 -10.85 -5.13 2.63
C VAL A 49 -11.06 -3.65 2.33
N GLY A 50 -9.97 -2.90 2.15
CA GLY A 50 -10.03 -1.49 1.76
C GLY A 50 -10.43 -0.56 2.90
N HIS A 51 -11.15 0.52 2.57
CA HIS A 51 -11.57 1.56 3.49
C HIS A 51 -12.35 1.01 4.68
N GLN A 52 -13.26 0.06 4.44
CA GLN A 52 -14.05 -0.56 5.51
C GLN A 52 -13.18 -1.30 6.54
N ALA A 53 -12.10 -1.93 6.09
CA ALA A 53 -11.14 -2.57 6.99
C ALA A 53 -10.25 -1.53 7.69
N ARG A 54 -9.82 -0.49 6.96
CA ARG A 54 -8.99 0.61 7.50
C ARG A 54 -9.69 1.36 8.63
N GLU A 55 -10.99 1.64 8.52
CA GLU A 55 -11.75 2.35 9.57
C GLU A 55 -11.75 1.62 10.94
N LEU A 56 -11.53 0.31 10.91
CA LEU A 56 -11.49 -0.53 12.10
C LEU A 56 -10.07 -0.72 12.67
N THR A 57 -9.03 -0.18 12.04
CA THR A 57 -7.65 -0.27 12.51
C THR A 57 -7.52 0.32 13.92
N GLY A 58 -7.00 -0.49 14.85
CA GLY A 58 -6.90 -0.11 16.27
C GLY A 58 -8.21 -0.11 17.05
N ARG A 59 -9.32 -0.53 16.43
CA ARG A 59 -10.69 -0.55 17.02
C ARG A 59 -11.40 -1.89 16.81
N THR A 60 -10.66 -2.96 16.55
CA THR A 60 -11.23 -4.28 16.25
C THR A 60 -11.81 -4.98 17.48
N PRO A 61 -12.97 -5.66 17.36
CA PRO A 61 -13.49 -6.54 18.40
C PRO A 61 -12.56 -7.73 18.71
N VAL A 62 -12.78 -8.38 19.86
CA VAL A 62 -12.07 -9.61 20.24
C VAL A 62 -12.29 -10.70 19.18
N GLY A 63 -11.22 -11.40 18.81
CA GLY A 63 -11.26 -12.46 17.78
C GLY A 63 -11.15 -11.94 16.34
N MET A 64 -10.92 -10.64 16.15
CA MET A 64 -10.64 -10.06 14.84
C MET A 64 -9.36 -9.23 14.88
N ALA A 65 -8.71 -9.08 13.72
CA ALA A 65 -7.55 -8.21 13.57
C ALA A 65 -7.55 -7.55 12.19
N THR A 66 -7.06 -6.32 12.13
CA THR A 66 -6.67 -5.69 10.86
C THR A 66 -5.25 -6.09 10.51
N MET A 67 -4.99 -6.34 9.24
CA MET A 67 -3.65 -6.66 8.74
C MET A 67 -3.43 -6.11 7.32
N ARG A 68 -2.17 -5.95 6.95
CA ARG A 68 -1.73 -5.58 5.59
C ARG A 68 -1.16 -6.84 4.92
N PRO A 69 -1.60 -7.21 3.71
CA PRO A 69 -1.14 -8.42 3.03
C PRO A 69 0.31 -8.28 2.54
N ILE A 70 0.67 -7.06 2.14
CA ILE A 70 2.01 -6.68 1.70
C ILE A 70 2.61 -5.73 2.74
N ARG A 71 3.89 -5.93 3.05
CA ARG A 71 4.68 -5.04 3.90
C ARG A 71 6.08 -4.94 3.30
N ASP A 72 6.68 -3.75 3.34
CA ASP A 72 8.00 -3.46 2.76
C ASP A 72 8.14 -3.95 1.30
N GLY A 73 7.06 -3.86 0.51
CA GLY A 73 7.03 -4.32 -0.89
C GLY A 73 7.00 -5.85 -1.08
N VAL A 74 6.82 -6.64 -0.01
CA VAL A 74 6.88 -8.10 -0.06
C VAL A 74 5.64 -8.79 0.50
N VAL A 75 5.34 -9.97 -0.03
CA VAL A 75 4.32 -10.89 0.50
C VAL A 75 4.84 -11.49 1.80
N THR A 76 4.29 -11.03 2.94
CA THR A 76 4.71 -11.53 4.27
C THR A 76 3.94 -12.76 4.71
N ASP A 77 2.69 -12.88 4.26
CA ASP A 77 1.80 -14.01 4.55
C ASP A 77 1.01 -14.36 3.29
N LEU A 78 1.36 -15.51 2.71
CA LEU A 78 0.83 -15.93 1.43
C LEU A 78 -0.68 -16.18 1.47
N GLN A 79 -1.19 -16.80 2.54
CA GLN A 79 -2.61 -17.13 2.68
C GLN A 79 -3.48 -15.88 2.83
N SER A 80 -3.02 -14.92 3.62
CA SER A 80 -3.70 -13.64 3.82
C SER A 80 -3.67 -12.82 2.53
N THR A 81 -2.56 -12.84 1.79
CA THR A 81 -2.44 -12.15 0.49
C THR A 81 -3.36 -12.77 -0.55
N LYS A 82 -3.42 -14.11 -0.65
CA LYS A 82 -4.38 -14.84 -1.51
C LYS A 82 -5.82 -14.43 -1.19
N GLY A 83 -6.17 -14.42 0.10
CA GLY A 83 -7.49 -13.99 0.56
C GLY A 83 -7.82 -12.53 0.26
N PHE A 84 -6.83 -11.64 0.37
CA PHE A 84 -6.96 -10.24 0.01
C PHE A 84 -7.18 -10.06 -1.49
N VAL A 85 -6.34 -10.66 -2.32
CA VAL A 85 -6.48 -10.61 -3.79
C VAL A 85 -7.84 -11.16 -4.20
N ALA A 86 -8.28 -12.30 -3.64
CA ALA A 86 -9.60 -12.85 -3.93
C ALA A 86 -10.74 -11.89 -3.62
N ALA A 87 -10.66 -11.14 -2.51
CA ALA A 87 -11.64 -10.12 -2.18
C ALA A 87 -11.62 -8.95 -3.17
N VAL A 88 -10.44 -8.45 -3.54
CA VAL A 88 -10.26 -7.37 -4.53
C VAL A 88 -10.78 -7.78 -5.92
N ILE A 89 -10.41 -8.97 -6.39
CA ILE A 89 -10.83 -9.48 -7.72
C ILE A 89 -12.34 -9.73 -7.77
N ARG A 90 -12.93 -10.20 -6.66
CA ARG A 90 -14.38 -10.34 -6.54
C ARG A 90 -15.11 -9.00 -6.64
N GLN A 91 -14.53 -7.92 -6.11
CA GLN A 91 -15.10 -6.58 -6.21
C GLN A 91 -15.11 -6.07 -7.67
N VAL A 92 -14.06 -6.32 -8.47
CA VAL A 92 -13.98 -5.78 -9.85
C VAL A 92 -14.66 -6.63 -10.92
N THR A 93 -14.78 -7.95 -10.73
CA THR A 93 -15.24 -8.85 -11.81
C THR A 93 -16.77 -8.97 -11.90
N HIS A 94 -17.51 -8.68 -10.82
CA HIS A 94 -18.99 -8.72 -10.72
C HIS A 94 -19.70 -9.96 -11.33
N ARG A 95 -18.95 -11.05 -11.58
CA ARG A 95 -19.40 -12.31 -12.19
C ARG A 95 -18.93 -13.49 -11.33
N PRO A 96 -19.41 -14.72 -11.56
CA PRO A 96 -18.82 -15.90 -10.93
C PRO A 96 -17.36 -16.04 -11.39
N TRP A 97 -16.43 -15.47 -10.61
CA TRP A 97 -14.98 -15.47 -10.85
C TRP A 97 -14.43 -16.90 -11.02
N GLU A 98 -15.11 -17.88 -10.43
CA GLU A 98 -14.86 -19.32 -10.57
C GLU A 98 -14.90 -19.83 -12.01
N ARG A 99 -15.58 -19.13 -12.95
CA ARG A 99 -15.71 -19.55 -14.35
C ARG A 99 -14.88 -18.73 -15.33
N PHE A 100 -14.39 -17.56 -14.93
CA PHE A 100 -13.61 -16.66 -15.79
C PHE A 100 -12.50 -16.00 -14.98
N ARG A 101 -11.30 -16.58 -15.04
CA ARG A 101 -10.11 -16.01 -14.42
C ARG A 101 -9.44 -15.00 -15.38
N PRO A 102 -9.28 -13.73 -15.00
CA PRO A 102 -8.67 -12.69 -15.82
C PRO A 102 -7.15 -12.90 -15.95
N ARG A 103 -6.53 -12.23 -16.91
CA ARG A 103 -5.07 -12.04 -16.91
C ARG A 103 -4.72 -10.74 -16.21
N ALA A 104 -3.57 -10.67 -15.57
CA ALA A 104 -3.11 -9.42 -14.96
C ALA A 104 -1.63 -9.17 -15.19
N ILE A 105 -1.27 -7.88 -15.26
CA ILE A 105 0.10 -7.41 -15.08
C ILE A 105 0.17 -6.76 -13.71
N CYS A 106 1.09 -7.22 -12.86
CA CYS A 106 1.28 -6.67 -11.52
C CYS A 106 2.61 -5.92 -11.40
N GLY A 107 2.57 -4.75 -10.76
CA GLY A 107 3.77 -4.06 -10.28
C GLY A 107 4.54 -4.93 -9.29
N VAL A 108 5.87 -4.87 -9.36
CA VAL A 108 6.76 -5.44 -8.36
C VAL A 108 7.99 -4.55 -8.20
N PRO A 109 8.55 -4.38 -6.98
CA PRO A 109 9.77 -3.62 -6.80
C PRO A 109 10.91 -4.13 -7.70
N ALA A 110 11.73 -3.24 -8.25
CA ALA A 110 12.85 -3.66 -9.11
C ALA A 110 13.85 -4.54 -8.34
N GLY A 111 14.09 -4.23 -7.06
CA GLY A 111 14.92 -5.02 -6.15
C GLY A 111 14.33 -6.34 -5.63
N ALA A 112 13.09 -6.70 -5.99
CA ALA A 112 12.46 -7.92 -5.48
C ALA A 112 13.23 -9.19 -5.89
N THR A 113 13.48 -10.07 -4.92
CA THR A 113 14.14 -11.37 -5.10
C THR A 113 13.26 -12.32 -5.91
N ALA A 114 13.87 -13.39 -6.47
CA ALA A 114 13.13 -14.42 -7.18
C ALA A 114 12.05 -15.09 -6.31
N LEU A 115 12.30 -15.26 -5.01
CA LEU A 115 11.34 -15.83 -4.07
C LEU A 115 10.14 -14.90 -3.83
N GLU A 116 10.39 -13.59 -3.65
CA GLU A 116 9.33 -12.59 -3.46
C GLU A 116 8.46 -12.45 -4.73
N ARG A 117 9.09 -12.43 -5.90
CA ARG A 117 8.39 -12.44 -7.20
C ARG A 117 7.52 -13.68 -7.36
N GLN A 118 8.04 -14.85 -7.02
CA GLN A 118 7.29 -16.10 -7.08
C GLN A 118 6.12 -16.11 -6.10
N ALA A 119 6.33 -15.64 -4.86
CA ALA A 119 5.28 -15.54 -3.86
C ALA A 119 4.15 -14.58 -4.29
N LEU A 120 4.49 -13.46 -4.96
CA LEU A 120 3.51 -12.53 -5.50
C LEU A 120 2.68 -13.16 -6.63
N VAL A 121 3.33 -13.83 -7.60
CA VAL A 121 2.62 -14.55 -8.67
C VAL A 121 1.70 -15.61 -8.10
N GLU A 122 2.18 -16.43 -7.16
CA GLU A 122 1.37 -17.46 -6.50
C GLU A 122 0.18 -16.86 -5.76
N ALA A 123 0.38 -15.74 -5.05
CA ALA A 123 -0.70 -15.05 -4.36
C ALA A 123 -1.77 -14.52 -5.32
N LEU A 124 -1.35 -13.97 -6.46
CA LEU A 124 -2.26 -13.45 -7.48
C LEU A 124 -3.08 -14.57 -8.12
N GLU A 125 -2.42 -15.64 -8.57
CA GLU A 125 -3.05 -16.73 -9.31
C GLU A 125 -4.00 -17.56 -8.44
N GLU A 126 -3.60 -17.86 -7.20
CA GLU A 126 -4.48 -18.52 -6.25
C GLU A 126 -5.57 -17.57 -5.71
N GLY A 127 -5.32 -16.26 -5.72
CA GLY A 127 -6.31 -15.23 -5.46
C GLY A 127 -7.35 -15.04 -6.57
N GLY A 128 -7.27 -15.80 -7.67
CA GLY A 128 -8.29 -15.81 -8.73
C GLY A 128 -7.85 -15.16 -10.04
N ILE A 129 -6.61 -14.67 -10.15
CA ILE A 129 -6.00 -14.37 -11.45
C ILE A 129 -5.72 -15.69 -12.18
N GLY A 130 -5.91 -15.71 -13.49
CA GLY A 130 -5.69 -16.90 -14.32
C GLY A 130 -4.23 -17.04 -14.75
N HIS A 131 -3.58 -15.90 -15.01
CA HIS A 131 -2.16 -15.78 -15.33
C HIS A 131 -1.68 -14.39 -14.94
N ALA A 132 -0.61 -14.31 -14.17
CA ALA A 132 -0.01 -13.05 -13.73
C ALA A 132 1.39 -12.84 -14.33
N ASP A 133 1.56 -11.74 -15.06
CA ASP A 133 2.87 -11.25 -15.50
C ASP A 133 3.34 -10.14 -14.56
N LEU A 134 4.64 -10.03 -14.30
CA LEU A 134 5.21 -8.98 -13.44
C LEU A 134 5.87 -7.88 -14.28
N LEU A 135 5.69 -6.64 -13.87
CA LEU A 135 6.34 -5.46 -14.43
C LEU A 135 7.07 -4.70 -13.31
N PRO A 136 8.35 -4.30 -13.49
CA PRO A 136 9.01 -3.47 -12.49
C PRO A 136 8.24 -2.16 -12.24
N GLU A 137 7.87 -1.91 -10.99
CA GLU A 137 7.21 -0.68 -10.52
C GLU A 137 7.85 0.61 -11.05
N PRO A 138 9.18 0.81 -11.01
CA PRO A 138 9.78 2.04 -11.53
C PRO A 138 9.54 2.24 -13.03
N ILE A 139 9.45 1.16 -13.81
CA ILE A 139 9.13 1.23 -15.25
C ILE A 139 7.64 1.55 -15.43
N ALA A 140 6.76 0.92 -14.64
CA ALA A 140 5.33 1.22 -14.65
C ALA A 140 5.05 2.68 -14.28
N GLY A 141 5.73 3.19 -13.24
CA GLY A 141 5.65 4.59 -12.81
C GLY A 141 6.17 5.56 -13.86
N ALA A 142 7.27 5.23 -14.54
CA ALA A 142 7.78 6.04 -15.65
C ALA A 142 6.75 6.16 -16.79
N VAL A 143 6.16 5.04 -17.20
CA VAL A 143 5.06 5.01 -18.19
C VAL A 143 3.89 5.87 -17.71
N GLY A 144 3.50 5.74 -16.44
CA GLY A 144 2.45 6.55 -15.82
C GLY A 144 2.74 8.06 -15.83
N CYS A 145 4.01 8.44 -15.82
CA CYS A 145 4.47 9.84 -15.94
C CYS A 145 4.63 10.32 -17.40
N GLY A 146 4.28 9.49 -18.39
CA GLY A 146 4.42 9.83 -19.81
C GLY A 146 5.83 9.67 -20.37
N ILE A 147 6.71 8.94 -19.67
CA ILE A 147 8.04 8.58 -20.17
C ILE A 147 7.91 7.31 -21.00
N ASP A 148 8.38 7.33 -22.25
CA ASP A 148 8.49 6.10 -23.04
C ASP A 148 9.68 5.27 -22.53
N PRO A 149 9.44 4.08 -21.96
CA PRO A 149 10.50 3.28 -21.37
C PRO A 149 11.49 2.73 -22.41
N LEU A 150 11.13 2.74 -23.70
CA LEU A 150 11.94 2.27 -24.81
C LEU A 150 12.76 3.38 -25.46
N GLU A 151 12.77 4.60 -24.91
CA GLU A 151 13.69 5.62 -25.35
C GLU A 151 15.15 5.14 -25.17
N PRO A 152 16.04 5.35 -26.15
CA PRO A 152 17.47 5.04 -26.05
C PRO A 152 18.20 6.10 -25.21
N ARG A 153 17.64 6.42 -24.04
CA ARG A 153 18.13 7.40 -23.07
C ARG A 153 18.02 6.81 -21.67
N ALA A 154 18.96 7.17 -20.80
CA ALA A 154 18.87 6.83 -19.39
C ALA A 154 17.84 7.72 -18.69
N HIS A 155 16.90 7.09 -17.99
CA HIS A 155 15.95 7.71 -17.08
C HIS A 155 16.27 7.28 -15.66
N MET A 156 16.01 8.16 -14.70
CA MET A 156 16.08 7.86 -13.27
C MET A 156 14.72 8.12 -12.65
N VAL A 157 14.18 7.12 -11.96
CA VAL A 157 12.91 7.19 -11.25
C VAL A 157 13.20 7.07 -9.76
N VAL A 158 12.55 7.92 -8.98
CA VAL A 158 12.51 7.84 -7.52
C VAL A 158 11.07 7.61 -7.13
N ASP A 159 10.78 6.40 -6.65
CA ASP A 159 9.46 6.02 -6.15
C ASP A 159 9.50 5.95 -4.62
N VAL A 160 8.59 6.67 -3.96
CA VAL A 160 8.47 6.70 -2.50
C VAL A 160 7.07 6.24 -2.14
N GLY A 161 6.94 4.96 -1.81
CA GLY A 161 5.68 4.33 -1.47
C GLY A 161 5.37 4.36 0.03
N GLY A 162 4.54 3.40 0.44
CA GLY A 162 4.19 3.19 1.85
C GLY A 162 5.34 2.62 2.68
N GLY A 163 5.83 1.43 2.31
CA GLY A 163 6.87 0.73 3.09
C GLY A 163 8.25 0.70 2.45
N THR A 164 8.39 1.23 1.22
CA THR A 164 9.66 1.22 0.48
C THR A 164 9.83 2.49 -0.31
N ALA A 165 11.09 2.93 -0.40
CA ALA A 165 11.53 3.91 -1.39
C ALA A 165 12.54 3.21 -2.32
N GLU A 166 12.43 3.46 -3.61
CA GLU A 166 13.30 2.87 -4.63
C GLU A 166 13.79 3.94 -5.60
N VAL A 167 15.08 3.88 -5.91
CA VAL A 167 15.71 4.68 -6.95
C VAL A 167 16.21 3.74 -8.04
N THR A 168 15.69 3.89 -9.25
CA THR A 168 16.03 3.01 -10.37
C THR A 168 16.45 3.84 -11.58
N ALA A 169 17.60 3.50 -12.14
CA ALA A 169 18.03 3.97 -13.45
C ALA A 169 17.74 2.89 -14.51
N PHE A 170 17.11 3.25 -15.62
CA PHE A 170 16.81 2.34 -16.72
C PHE A 170 17.07 3.01 -18.09
N CYS A 171 17.27 2.20 -19.12
CA CYS A 171 17.40 2.62 -20.52
C CYS A 171 16.86 1.52 -21.43
N PHE A 172 16.07 1.87 -22.44
CA PHE A 172 15.53 0.91 -23.41
C PHE A 172 14.83 -0.30 -22.74
N GLY A 173 14.01 -0.04 -21.72
CA GLY A 173 13.30 -1.05 -20.92
C GLY A 173 14.17 -1.89 -19.99
N GLY A 174 15.49 -1.76 -20.05
CA GLY A 174 16.43 -2.48 -19.20
C GLY A 174 16.82 -1.68 -17.96
N ILE A 175 16.75 -2.30 -16.78
CA ILE A 175 17.25 -1.72 -15.53
C ILE A 175 18.78 -1.71 -15.57
N LEU A 176 19.37 -0.52 -15.44
CA LEU A 176 20.82 -0.31 -15.37
C LEU A 176 21.34 -0.46 -13.94
N SER A 177 20.60 0.11 -12.98
CA SER A 177 20.91 0.06 -11.55
C SER A 177 19.64 0.31 -10.75
N SER A 178 19.49 -0.34 -9.60
CA SER A 178 18.43 -0.05 -8.63
C SER A 178 19.00 -0.08 -7.21
N SER A 179 18.43 0.75 -6.35
CA SER A 179 18.65 0.73 -4.91
C SER A 179 17.32 0.97 -4.22
N SER A 180 16.98 0.12 -3.26
CA SER A 180 15.78 0.26 -2.45
C SER A 180 16.12 0.32 -0.96
N CYS A 181 15.28 1.01 -0.19
CA CYS A 181 15.33 1.01 1.25
C CYS A 181 13.93 0.89 1.85
N ARG A 182 13.87 0.45 3.10
CA ARG A 182 12.63 0.34 3.89
C ARG A 182 12.45 1.58 4.77
N ILE A 183 12.58 2.74 4.13
CA ILE A 183 12.37 4.04 4.74
C ILE A 183 11.48 4.81 3.77
N ALA A 184 10.20 4.88 4.09
CA ALA A 184 9.18 5.48 3.25
C ALA A 184 8.06 6.07 4.11
N GLY A 185 6.82 6.07 3.61
CA GLY A 185 5.68 6.67 4.29
C GLY A 185 5.38 6.09 5.68
N ASP A 186 5.58 4.79 5.89
CA ASP A 186 5.32 4.09 7.15
C ASP A 186 6.32 4.54 8.23
N GLU A 187 7.61 4.65 7.89
CA GLU A 187 8.66 5.13 8.79
C GLU A 187 8.48 6.61 9.14
N MET A 188 8.05 7.44 8.18
CA MET A 188 7.70 8.85 8.44
C MET A 188 6.56 8.95 9.47
N THR A 189 5.53 8.11 9.33
CA THR A 189 4.40 8.06 10.26
C THR A 189 4.81 7.56 11.64
N ALA A 190 5.71 6.56 11.70
CA ALA A 190 6.26 6.07 12.95
C ALA A 190 7.11 7.13 13.67
N ALA A 191 7.97 7.85 12.94
CA ALA A 191 8.79 8.93 13.46
C ALA A 191 7.92 10.05 14.05
N LEU A 192 6.88 10.47 13.33
CA LEU A 192 5.92 11.45 13.80
C LEU A 192 5.16 10.98 15.06
N ASN A 193 4.72 9.72 15.11
CA ASN A 193 4.08 9.16 16.30
C ASN A 193 5.03 9.19 17.50
N GLN A 194 6.30 8.80 17.29
CA GLN A 194 7.33 8.86 18.32
C GLN A 194 7.58 10.30 18.80
N TYR A 195 7.68 11.26 17.88
CA TYR A 195 7.85 12.67 18.17
C TYR A 195 6.70 13.20 19.06
N LEU A 196 5.45 12.95 18.68
CA LEU A 196 4.26 13.34 19.46
C LEU A 196 4.29 12.77 20.88
N ARG A 197 4.78 11.53 21.02
CA ARG A 197 4.91 10.87 22.32
C ARG A 197 6.05 11.44 23.16
N GLN A 198 7.18 11.80 22.58
CA GLN A 198 8.38 12.26 23.28
C GLN A 198 8.31 13.75 23.64
N GLU A 199 8.05 14.60 22.65
CA GLU A 199 8.07 16.06 22.85
C GLU A 199 6.75 16.58 23.43
N HIS A 200 5.63 16.02 22.97
CA HIS A 200 4.31 16.46 23.44
C HIS A 200 3.71 15.53 24.50
N HIS A 201 4.28 14.38 24.83
CA HIS A 201 3.64 13.43 25.76
C HIS A 201 2.22 13.04 25.33
N LEU A 202 1.99 12.92 24.02
CA LEU A 202 0.71 12.61 23.41
C LEU A 202 0.78 11.26 22.68
N ILE A 203 -0.09 10.31 23.05
CA ILE A 203 -0.22 9.01 22.39
C ILE A 203 -1.33 9.11 21.34
N VAL A 204 -1.01 8.80 20.09
CA VAL A 204 -1.95 8.73 18.98
C VAL A 204 -1.90 7.36 18.29
N GLY A 205 -3.00 6.95 17.66
CA GLY A 205 -3.03 5.76 16.83
C GLY A 205 -2.33 5.98 15.48
N GLU A 206 -2.01 4.89 14.78
CA GLU A 206 -1.35 4.92 13.45
C GLU A 206 -2.12 5.77 12.44
N LEU A 207 -3.44 5.60 12.34
CA LEU A 207 -4.27 6.40 11.43
C LEU A 207 -4.25 7.90 11.75
N THR A 208 -4.20 8.24 13.03
CA THR A 208 -4.11 9.65 13.46
C THR A 208 -2.73 10.20 13.12
N ALA A 209 -1.66 9.44 13.35
CA ALA A 209 -0.31 9.87 12.96
C ALA A 209 -0.20 10.06 11.43
N GLU A 210 -0.79 9.16 10.64
CA GLU A 210 -0.83 9.29 9.17
C GLU A 210 -1.62 10.53 8.73
N ASP A 211 -2.78 10.81 9.34
CA ASP A 211 -3.57 12.01 9.08
C ASP A 211 -2.76 13.29 9.38
N VAL A 212 -2.06 13.31 10.52
CA VAL A 212 -1.20 14.42 10.91
C VAL A 212 -0.07 14.59 9.89
N LYS A 213 0.60 13.52 9.45
CA LYS A 213 1.65 13.58 8.41
C LYS A 213 1.13 14.24 7.13
N ILE A 214 -0.06 13.83 6.65
CA ILE A 214 -0.66 14.38 5.43
C ILE A 214 -1.03 15.85 5.62
N ARG A 215 -1.63 16.21 6.76
CA ARG A 215 -2.06 17.58 7.06
C ARG A 215 -0.88 18.53 7.26
N LEU A 216 0.22 18.07 7.85
CA LEU A 216 1.44 18.87 7.99
C LEU A 216 2.00 19.32 6.65
N ARG A 217 1.99 18.44 5.63
CA ARG A 217 2.43 18.82 4.29
C ARG A 217 1.58 19.95 3.70
N ALA A 218 0.25 19.88 3.86
CA ALA A 218 -0.64 20.93 3.39
C ALA A 218 -0.47 22.23 4.20
N ALA A 219 -0.26 22.10 5.51
CA ALA A 219 -0.12 23.21 6.44
C ALA A 219 1.23 23.93 6.29
N HIS A 220 2.28 23.27 5.82
CA HIS A 220 3.56 23.91 5.51
C HIS A 220 3.42 25.02 4.45
N ASP A 221 2.51 24.86 3.49
CA ASP A 221 2.26 25.87 2.46
C ASP A 221 1.41 27.05 2.98
N THR A 222 0.59 26.82 4.03
CA THR A 222 -0.33 27.82 4.58
C THR A 222 0.12 28.42 5.92
N THR A 223 1.13 27.85 6.56
CA THR A 223 1.61 28.17 7.92
C THR A 223 0.50 28.06 9.00
N GLU A 224 -0.58 27.32 8.72
CA GLU A 224 -1.70 27.18 9.65
C GLU A 224 -1.43 26.05 10.67
N PRO A 225 -1.58 26.31 11.98
CA PRO A 225 -1.36 25.28 12.99
C PRO A 225 -2.38 24.15 12.89
N ILE A 226 -1.93 22.93 13.20
CA ILE A 226 -2.80 21.75 13.19
C ILE A 226 -3.13 21.30 14.61
N VAL A 227 -4.40 20.97 14.85
CA VAL A 227 -4.84 20.37 16.12
C VAL A 227 -4.88 18.86 15.97
N VAL A 228 -4.25 18.18 16.93
CA VAL A 228 -4.17 16.71 17.03
C VAL A 228 -4.82 16.27 18.33
N GLU A 229 -5.75 15.33 18.24
CA GLU A 229 -6.38 14.70 19.39
C GLU A 229 -5.69 13.36 19.69
N GLY A 230 -5.34 13.16 20.95
CA GLY A 230 -4.72 11.92 21.43
C GLY A 230 -4.99 11.67 22.90
N ARG A 231 -4.20 10.79 23.52
CA ARG A 231 -4.23 10.53 24.95
C ARG A 231 -2.96 11.04 25.60
N ASP A 232 -3.11 11.74 26.71
CA ASP A 232 -1.98 12.18 27.51
C ASP A 232 -1.25 10.98 28.13
N VAL A 233 0.08 10.93 28.00
CA VAL A 233 0.90 9.79 28.47
C VAL A 233 0.76 9.56 29.98
N PHE A 234 0.62 10.62 30.77
CA PHE A 234 0.62 10.53 32.23
C PHE A 234 -0.77 10.24 32.80
N SER A 235 -1.78 10.98 32.33
CA SER A 235 -3.14 10.90 32.85
C SER A 235 -4.02 9.88 32.11
N GLY A 236 -3.64 9.47 30.90
CA GLY A 236 -4.42 8.58 30.03
C GLY A 236 -5.71 9.21 29.47
N LYS A 237 -5.97 10.49 29.80
CA LYS A 237 -7.18 11.20 29.38
C LYS A 237 -7.03 11.77 27.97
N PRO A 238 -8.14 11.96 27.23
CA PRO A 238 -8.12 12.70 25.96
C PRO A 238 -7.50 14.08 26.14
N ARG A 239 -6.60 14.46 25.23
CA ARG A 239 -5.94 15.77 25.21
C ARG A 239 -5.77 16.22 23.77
N MET A 240 -5.93 17.52 23.54
CA MET A 240 -5.61 18.15 22.26
C MET A 240 -4.23 18.79 22.34
N GLN A 241 -3.45 18.66 21.27
CA GLN A 241 -2.17 19.34 21.08
C GLN A 241 -2.26 20.17 19.79
N THR A 242 -1.80 21.42 19.86
CA THR A 242 -1.61 22.23 18.67
C THR A 242 -0.15 22.10 18.24
N LEU A 243 0.08 21.83 16.97
CA LEU A 243 1.42 21.73 16.36
C LEU A 243 1.60 22.86 15.37
N ASP A 244 2.77 23.46 15.39
CA ASP A 244 3.20 24.39 14.35
C ASP A 244 3.70 23.58 13.13
N PRO A 245 3.34 23.95 11.88
CA PRO A 245 3.80 23.22 10.70
C PRO A 245 5.33 23.14 10.58
N ASP A 246 6.05 24.13 11.10
CA ASP A 246 7.52 24.15 11.08
C ASP A 246 8.13 23.18 12.10
N GLU A 247 7.42 22.88 13.20
CA GLU A 247 7.86 21.98 14.26
C GLU A 247 8.02 20.54 13.75
N ALA A 248 7.19 20.14 12.79
CA ALA A 248 7.17 18.78 12.30
C ALA A 248 8.14 18.51 11.14
N ALA A 249 8.71 19.55 10.52
CA ALA A 249 9.81 19.38 9.56
C ALA A 249 11.12 18.94 10.26
N LEU A 250 11.17 19.03 11.58
CA LEU A 250 12.31 18.65 12.43
C LEU A 250 12.18 17.22 13.02
N ALA A 251 11.02 16.58 12.87
CA ALA A 251 10.73 15.21 13.34
C ALA A 251 11.19 14.15 12.34
#